data_AF-A0A1F4XMD5-F1
#
_entry.id   AF-A0A1F4XMD5-F1
#
_cell.length_a   1.000
_cell.length_b   1.000
_cell.length_c   1.000
_cell.angle_alpha   90.00
_cell.angle_beta   90.00
_cell.angle_gamma   90.00
#
_symmetry.space_group_name_H-M   'P 1'
#
loop_
_entity.id
_entity.type
_entity.pdbx_description
1 polymer ?
#
loop_
_entity_poly.entity_id
_entity_poly.type
_entity_poly.pdbx_seq_one_letter_code
_entity_poly.pdbx_strand_id
1 'polypeptide(L)'
;MNTAALVYQDHLSKIIAALAGFVVVALFLYGFFLLEAVMHTAARADAEVEILATNARLSILESQYLSLTRTMTPGRAQELGFVPPDAVTTVFATDAARSLSLSGQY
;
A
#
# COMPACT_ATOMS: atom_id res chain seq x y z
N MET A 1 -26.56 19.69 66.66
CA MET A 1 -26.74 19.54 65.20
C MET A 1 -25.37 19.20 64.63
N ASN A 2 -25.15 17.94 64.22
CA ASN A 2 -23.81 17.38 64.00
C ASN A 2 -23.22 17.81 62.65
N THR A 3 -22.52 18.94 62.64
CA THR A 3 -21.81 19.48 61.47
C THR A 3 -20.78 18.50 60.90
N ALA A 4 -20.17 17.66 61.74
CA ALA A 4 -19.22 16.63 61.33
C ALA A 4 -19.83 15.55 60.41
N ALA A 5 -21.11 15.21 60.61
CA ALA A 5 -21.79 14.18 59.80
C ALA A 5 -22.10 14.67 58.38
N LEU A 6 -22.43 15.95 58.22
CA LEU A 6 -22.69 16.58 56.91
C LEU A 6 -21.42 16.69 56.06
N VAL A 7 -20.29 17.08 56.67
CA VAL A 7 -18.99 17.18 55.96
C VAL A 7 -18.51 15.80 55.51
N TYR A 8 -18.64 14.78 56.37
CA TYR A 8 -18.27 13.41 56.03
C TYR A 8 -19.06 12.86 54.83
N GLN A 9 -20.37 13.14 54.78
CA GLN A 9 -21.25 12.68 53.71
C GLN A 9 -20.95 13.35 52.36
N ASP A 10 -20.54 14.63 52.36
CA ASP A 10 -20.15 15.36 51.15
C ASP A 10 -18.84 14.81 50.54
N HIS A 11 -17.81 14.55 51.35
CA HIS A 11 -16.56 13.95 50.88
C HIS A 11 -16.75 12.53 50.33
N LEU A 12 -17.60 11.73 50.96
CA LEU A 12 -17.90 10.36 50.53
C LEU A 12 -18.57 10.36 49.15
N SER A 13 -19.53 11.26 48.92
CA SER A 13 -20.21 11.39 47.62
C SER A 13 -19.26 11.76 46.47
N LYS A 14 -18.31 12.66 46.73
CA LYS A 14 -17.28 13.08 45.76
C LYS A 14 -16.34 11.95 45.40
N ILE A 15 -15.93 11.14 46.38
CA ILE A 15 -15.06 9.98 46.16
C ILE A 15 -15.81 8.92 45.34
N ILE A 16 -17.06 8.62 45.66
CA ILE A 16 -17.88 7.67 44.88
C ILE A 16 -18.06 8.17 43.45
N ALA A 17 -18.35 9.46 43.26
CA ALA A 17 -18.52 10.04 41.92
C ALA A 17 -17.22 9.95 41.11
N ALA A 18 -16.06 10.22 41.72
CA ALA A 18 -14.77 10.07 41.09
C ALA A 18 -14.47 8.62 40.70
N LEU A 19 -14.78 7.67 41.59
CA LEU A 19 -14.58 6.24 41.34
C LEU A 19 -15.50 5.72 40.23
N ALA A 20 -16.77 6.14 40.23
CA ALA A 20 -17.72 5.83 39.17
C ALA A 20 -17.26 6.42 37.82
N GLY A 21 -16.77 7.66 37.81
CA GLY A 21 -16.20 8.28 36.62
C GLY A 21 -14.99 7.51 36.09
N PHE A 22 -14.08 7.08 36.97
CA PHE A 22 -12.94 6.25 36.60
C PHE A 22 -13.36 4.92 35.98
N VAL A 23 -14.35 4.24 36.56
CA VAL A 23 -14.88 2.97 36.02
C VAL A 23 -15.49 3.18 34.63
N VAL A 24 -16.26 4.25 34.43
CA VAL A 24 -16.85 4.56 33.12
C VAL A 24 -15.76 4.80 32.07
N VAL A 25 -14.74 5.59 32.40
CA VAL A 25 -13.60 5.86 31.50
C VAL A 25 -12.84 4.57 31.19
N ALA A 26 -12.60 3.71 32.18
CA ALA A 26 -11.93 2.43 32.00
C ALA A 26 -12.73 1.50 31.07
N LEU A 27 -14.05 1.41 31.25
CA LEU A 27 -14.93 0.62 30.37
C LEU A 27 -14.95 1.16 28.95
N PHE A 28 -15.00 2.48 28.79
CA PHE A 28 -14.95 3.14 27.49
C PHE A 28 -13.64 2.85 26.76
N LEU A 29 -12.50 3.03 27.44
CA LEU A 29 -11.17 2.71 26.90
C LEU A 29 -11.07 1.23 26.52
N TYR A 30 -11.55 0.33 27.37
CA TYR A 30 -11.54 -1.10 27.09
C TYR A 30 -12.33 -1.44 25.82
N GLY A 31 -13.53 -0.87 25.66
CA GLY A 31 -14.33 -1.02 24.44
C GLY A 31 -13.61 -0.46 23.21
N PHE A 32 -13.03 0.73 23.32
CA PHE A 32 -12.26 1.35 22.24
C PHE A 32 -11.08 0.47 21.79
N PHE A 33 -10.27 -0.02 22.72
CA PHE A 33 -9.15 -0.92 22.42
C PHE A 33 -9.60 -2.23 21.78
N LEU A 34 -10.73 -2.80 22.20
CA LEU A 34 -11.29 -3.99 21.56
C LEU A 34 -11.69 -3.72 20.11
N LEU A 35 -12.37 -2.60 19.83
CA LEU A 35 -12.70 -2.22 18.45
C LEU A 35 -11.45 -2.02 17.60
N GLU A 36 -10.44 -1.31 18.13
CA GLU A 36 -9.19 -1.08 17.43
C GLU A 36 -8.45 -2.39 17.10
N ALA A 37 -8.38 -3.32 18.06
CA ALA A 37 -7.77 -4.62 17.85
C ALA A 37 -8.48 -5.44 16.75
N VAL A 38 -9.82 -5.42 16.73
CA VAL A 38 -10.62 -6.09 15.69
C VAL A 38 -10.42 -5.42 14.34
N MET A 39 -10.46 -4.08 14.27
CA MET A 39 -10.22 -3.34 13.03
C MET A 39 -8.83 -3.59 12.47
N HIS A 40 -7.80 -3.61 13.32
CA HIS A 40 -6.44 -3.89 12.88
C HIS A 40 -6.31 -5.32 12.33
N THR A 41 -6.99 -6.28 12.95
CA THR A 41 -7.00 -7.68 12.48
C THR A 41 -7.74 -7.82 11.15
N ALA A 42 -8.89 -7.16 10.99
CA ALA A 42 -9.65 -7.14 9.75
C ALA A 42 -8.87 -6.47 8.61
N ALA A 43 -8.30 -5.29 8.86
CA ALA A 43 -7.47 -4.58 7.89
C ALA A 43 -6.24 -5.39 7.46
N ARG A 44 -5.64 -6.14 8.39
CA ARG A 44 -4.53 -7.05 8.08
C ARG A 44 -4.97 -8.20 7.18
N ALA A 45 -6.15 -8.78 7.41
CA ALA A 45 -6.70 -9.84 6.58
C ALA A 45 -7.00 -9.33 5.16
N ASP A 46 -7.60 -8.14 5.03
CA ASP A 46 -7.88 -7.53 3.73
C ASP A 46 -6.59 -7.26 2.94
N ALA A 47 -5.55 -6.73 3.62
CA ALA A 47 -4.25 -6.50 3.01
C ALA A 47 -3.59 -7.81 2.54
N GLU A 48 -3.73 -8.91 3.30
CA GLU A 48 -3.20 -10.22 2.91
C GLU A 48 -3.89 -10.76 1.65
N VAL A 49 -5.20 -10.59 1.54
CA VAL A 49 -5.98 -10.96 0.34
C VAL A 49 -5.52 -10.15 -0.88
N GLU A 50 -5.30 -8.84 -0.73
CA GLU A 50 -4.83 -7.99 -1.82
C GLU A 50 -3.41 -8.37 -2.30
N ILE A 51 -2.51 -8.68 -1.37
CA ILE A 51 -1.16 -9.15 -1.68
C ILE A 51 -1.22 -10.47 -2.45
N LEU A 52 -2.04 -11.43 -2.01
CA LEU A 52 -2.22 -12.70 -2.69
C LEU A 52 -2.77 -12.51 -4.11
N ALA A 53 -3.78 -11.66 -4.28
CA ALA A 53 -4.36 -11.35 -5.58
C ALA A 53 -3.32 -10.71 -6.52
N THR A 54 -2.50 -9.80 -5.99
CA THR A 54 -1.45 -9.13 -6.76
C THR A 54 -0.34 -10.10 -7.18
N ASN A 55 0.11 -10.96 -6.26
CA ASN A 55 1.10 -11.99 -6.57
C ASN A 55 0.59 -12.99 -7.61
N ALA A 56 -0.68 -13.38 -7.54
CA ALA A 56 -1.29 -14.24 -8.56
C ALA A 56 -1.26 -13.59 -9.95
N ARG A 57 -1.61 -12.30 -10.04
CA ARG A 57 -1.53 -11.55 -11.31
C ARG A 57 -0.11 -11.44 -11.83
N LEU A 58 0.86 -11.17 -10.95
CA LEU A 58 2.27 -11.10 -11.31
C LEU A 58 2.77 -12.45 -11.86
N SER A 59 2.44 -13.55 -11.18
CA SER A 59 2.82 -14.89 -11.62
C SER A 59 2.24 -15.25 -13.00
N ILE A 60 0.98 -14.87 -13.27
CA ILE A 60 0.37 -15.03 -14.60
C ILE A 60 1.14 -14.21 -15.64
N LEU A 61 1.46 -12.95 -15.32
CA LEU A 61 2.17 -12.06 -16.24
C LEU A 61 3.59 -12.55 -16.55
N GLU A 62 4.32 -13.03 -15.55
CA GLU A 62 5.63 -13.64 -15.71
C GLU A 62 5.56 -14.90 -16.58
N SER A 63 4.56 -15.75 -16.36
CA SER A 63 4.33 -16.94 -17.19
C SER A 63 4.06 -16.56 -18.64
N GLN A 64 3.22 -15.55 -18.88
CA GLN A 64 2.95 -15.03 -20.22
C GLN A 64 4.19 -14.43 -20.86
N TYR A 65 4.95 -13.62 -20.12
CA TYR A 65 6.20 -13.03 -20.59
C TYR A 65 7.20 -14.12 -20.99
N LEU A 66 7.46 -15.09 -20.11
CA LEU A 66 8.38 -16.19 -20.38
C LEU A 66 7.92 -17.03 -21.59
N SER A 67 6.61 -17.27 -21.72
CA SER A 67 6.04 -17.95 -22.89
C SER A 67 6.31 -17.17 -24.16
N LEU A 68 6.02 -15.86 -24.17
CA LEU A 68 6.21 -14.99 -25.32
C LEU A 68 7.70 -14.87 -25.70
N THR A 69 8.58 -14.70 -24.71
CA THR A 69 10.03 -14.64 -24.92
C THR A 69 10.57 -15.93 -25.50
N ARG A 70 10.06 -17.11 -25.10
CA ARG A 70 10.44 -18.39 -25.72
C ARG A 70 10.04 -18.48 -27.19
N THR A 71 8.96 -17.82 -27.60
CA THR A 71 8.52 -17.77 -29.00
C THR A 71 9.20 -16.69 -29.85
N MET A 72 9.86 -15.73 -29.21
CA MET A 72 10.65 -14.69 -29.87
C MET A 72 11.98 -15.29 -30.36
N THR A 73 12.00 -15.72 -31.63
CA THR A 73 13.21 -16.13 -32.34
C THR A 73 13.66 -15.04 -33.31
N PRO A 74 14.94 -15.01 -33.76
CA PRO A 74 15.42 -14.05 -34.75
C PRO A 74 14.60 -14.06 -36.05
N GLY A 75 14.16 -15.24 -36.50
CA GLY A 75 13.27 -15.37 -37.66
C GLY A 75 11.89 -14.74 -37.43
N ARG A 76 11.31 -14.94 -36.24
CA ARG A 76 10.02 -14.31 -35.87
C ARG A 76 10.14 -12.80 -35.71
N ALA A 77 11.27 -12.31 -35.22
CA ALA A 77 11.55 -10.88 -35.11
C ALA A 77 11.66 -10.21 -36.49
N GLN A 78 12.29 -10.87 -37.47
CA GLN A 78 12.34 -10.39 -38.86
C GLN A 78 10.96 -10.36 -39.51
N GLU A 79 10.11 -11.37 -39.28
CA GLU A 79 8.71 -11.39 -39.75
C GLU A 79 7.87 -10.24 -39.18
N LEU A 80 8.16 -9.81 -37.95
CA LEU A 80 7.52 -8.66 -37.30
C LEU A 80 8.11 -7.31 -37.74
N GLY A 81 9.08 -7.30 -38.65
CA GLY A 81 9.71 -6.10 -39.18
C GLY A 81 10.78 -5.50 -38.26
N PHE A 82 11.24 -6.23 -37.24
CA PHE A 82 12.37 -5.79 -36.42
C PHE A 82 13.67 -5.92 -37.21
N VAL A 83 14.43 -4.83 -37.25
CA VAL A 83 15.72 -4.75 -37.94
C VAL A 83 16.81 -5.29 -37.02
N PRO A 84 17.73 -6.14 -37.51
CA PRO A 84 18.84 -6.64 -36.69
C PRO A 84 19.69 -5.48 -36.15
N PRO A 85 20.21 -5.57 -34.90
CA PRO A 85 20.97 -4.48 -34.27
C PRO A 85 22.14 -4.00 -35.12
N ASP A 86 22.75 -4.93 -35.86
CA ASP A 86 23.92 -4.73 -36.73
C ASP A 86 23.61 -3.83 -37.94
N ALA A 87 22.33 -3.69 -38.30
CA ALA A 87 21.85 -2.85 -39.40
C ALA A 87 21.30 -1.49 -38.92
N VAL A 88 21.30 -1.23 -37.61
CA VAL A 88 20.88 0.05 -37.05
C VAL A 88 22.11 0.77 -36.49
N THR A 89 22.54 1.84 -37.17
CA THR A 89 23.51 2.77 -36.60
C THR A 89 22.94 3.31 -35.29
N THR A 90 23.47 2.85 -34.16
CA THR A 90 23.09 3.31 -32.82
C THR A 90 23.47 4.78 -32.68
N VAL A 91 22.52 5.68 -32.91
CA VAL A 91 22.70 7.11 -32.65
C VAL A 91 22.46 7.32 -31.16
N PHE A 92 23.54 7.42 -30.39
CA PHE A 92 23.50 7.90 -29.02
C PHE A 92 23.15 9.39 -29.03
N ALA A 93 21.93 9.75 -28.66
CA ALA A 93 21.55 11.14 -28.44
C ALA A 93 22.23 11.65 -27.16
N THR A 94 23.42 12.22 -27.29
CA THR A 94 24.02 13.06 -26.25
C THR A 94 23.31 14.42 -26.27
N ASP A 95 23.12 15.04 -25.11
CA ASP A 95 22.38 16.31 -24.94
C ASP A 95 22.97 17.49 -25.77
N ALA A 96 24.18 17.30 -26.33
CA ALA A 96 24.84 18.22 -27.25
C ALA A 96 24.37 18.12 -28.72
N ALA A 97 23.62 17.07 -29.11
CA ALA A 97 23.24 16.79 -30.49
C ALA A 97 21.76 17.14 -30.80
N ARG A 98 21.27 18.26 -30.27
CA ARG A 98 19.88 18.74 -30.43
C ARG A 98 19.52 19.31 -31.81
N SER A 99 20.29 19.04 -32.87
CA SER A 99 19.92 19.44 -34.23
C SER A 99 20.05 18.28 -35.22
N LEU A 100 18.92 17.69 -35.57
CA LEU A 100 18.78 16.85 -36.74
C LEU A 100 18.45 17.78 -37.92
N SER A 101 19.44 18.08 -38.78
CA SER A 101 19.16 18.69 -40.07
C SER A 101 18.91 17.60 -41.11
N LEU A 102 17.68 17.52 -41.61
CA LEU A 102 17.33 16.68 -42.76
C LEU A 102 17.88 17.34 -44.04
N SER A 103 19.07 16.97 -44.48
CA SER A 103 19.53 17.33 -45.84
C SER A 103 18.98 16.30 -46.83
N GLY A 104 17.74 16.50 -47.29
CA GLY A 104 17.26 15.85 -48.49
C GLY A 104 17.95 16.45 -49.72
N GLN A 105 18.84 15.70 -50.35
CA GLN A 105 19.29 15.98 -51.72
C GLN A 105 18.48 15.10 -52.67
N TYR A 106 17.64 15.77 -53.46
CA TYR A 106 17.27 15.31 -54.80
C TYR A 106 18.43 15.58 -55.75
#